data_AF-A0A0U1X9Z0-F1
#
_entry.id   AF-A0A0U1X9Z0-F1
#
_cell.length_a   1.000
_cell.length_b   1.000
_cell.length_c   1.000
_cell.angle_alpha   90.00
_cell.angle_beta   90.00
_cell.angle_gamma   90.00
#
_symmetry.space_group_name_H-M   'P 1'
#
loop_
_entity.id
_entity.type
_entity.pdbx_description
1 polymer ?
#
loop_
_entity_poly.entity_id
_entity_poly.type
_entity_poly.pdbx_seq_one_letter_code
_entity_poly.pdbx_strand_id
1 'polypeptide(L)'
;TLFHGRGGSIGRGGGPTYLAIQSQPPGSVMGTLRSTEQGEMVQAKFGLPHTAVRQLEIYTTAVLLATLKPPELPREEKWRNLMDEISEISCKSYRSTVYENPEFLAYFHEATPQAELGFLNIGSRPTRRKSSTGIGHLRAIPWVFAWTQTRFVLPAWLGVGAGLKGVCEKGHTQELKAMYKEWPFFQSTIDLIEMILGKADIHIAKHYDEVLVSDEKRRELGAELRRELLTTEKCVLVVSGHEKLSENNRSLRRLIESRLPYLNPMNLLQVEILKRLRSDDDNHKLRDALLITINGIAAGMRN
;
A
#
# COMPACT_ATOMS: atom_id res chain seq x y z
N THR A 1 22.45 -4.27 14.80
CA THR A 1 21.17 -4.84 14.34
C THR A 1 20.27 -3.76 13.79
N LEU A 2 19.85 -3.88 12.53
CA LEU A 2 18.86 -2.99 11.93
C LEU A 2 17.49 -3.18 12.59
N PHE A 3 16.73 -2.09 12.74
CA PHE A 3 15.37 -2.14 13.24
C PHE A 3 14.38 -1.76 12.14
N HIS A 4 13.59 -2.73 11.68
CA HIS A 4 12.57 -2.52 10.65
C HIS A 4 11.29 -1.92 11.28
N GLY A 5 10.97 -0.70 10.84
CA GLY A 5 9.77 0.02 11.25
C GLY A 5 8.49 -0.48 10.58
N ARG A 6 7.36 0.17 10.89
CA ARG A 6 6.05 -0.13 10.28
C ARG A 6 6.04 0.14 8.78
N GLY A 7 5.30 -0.69 8.03
CA GLY A 7 4.96 -0.42 6.64
C GLY A 7 5.96 -0.91 5.59
N GLY A 8 7.14 -1.41 5.97
CA GLY A 8 8.07 -2.04 5.04
C GLY A 8 7.66 -3.46 4.65
N SER A 9 8.29 -4.01 3.60
CA SER A 9 8.07 -5.38 3.10
C SER A 9 8.17 -6.46 4.18
N ILE A 10 9.04 -6.27 5.18
CA ILE A 10 9.21 -7.19 6.32
C ILE A 10 8.06 -7.07 7.35
N GLY A 11 7.56 -5.85 7.59
CA GLY A 11 6.56 -5.57 8.64
C GLY A 11 5.11 -5.83 8.22
N ARG A 12 4.83 -5.80 6.91
CA ARG A 12 3.50 -6.02 6.32
C ARG A 12 3.37 -7.48 5.89
N GLY A 13 3.06 -8.41 6.80
CA GLY A 13 2.90 -9.86 6.52
C GLY A 13 1.81 -10.27 5.49
N GLY A 14 1.86 -9.72 4.28
CA GLY A 14 0.95 -9.87 3.15
C GLY A 14 1.72 -10.01 1.83
N GLY A 15 2.93 -9.44 1.72
CA GLY A 15 3.97 -10.04 0.90
C GLY A 15 4.65 -11.19 1.67
N PRO A 16 5.36 -12.13 1.01
CA PRO A 16 6.05 -13.20 1.72
C PRO A 16 7.14 -12.60 2.62
N THR A 17 6.91 -12.49 3.94
CA THR A 17 7.89 -11.94 4.88
C THR A 17 9.23 -12.68 4.81
N TYR A 18 9.17 -13.97 4.48
CA TYR A 18 10.33 -14.75 4.10
C TYR A 18 11.16 -14.08 2.99
N LEU A 19 10.55 -13.79 1.84
CA LEU A 19 11.23 -13.18 0.69
C LEU A 19 11.75 -11.77 1.03
N ALA A 20 11.01 -11.00 1.82
CA ALA A 20 11.40 -9.66 2.25
C ALA A 20 12.67 -9.67 3.14
N ILE A 21 12.86 -10.70 3.96
CA ILE A 21 14.09 -10.89 4.75
C ILE A 21 15.21 -11.42 3.85
N GLN A 22 14.92 -12.37 2.95
CA GLN A 22 15.89 -12.93 2.00
C GLN A 22 16.42 -11.90 1.00
N SER A 23 15.66 -10.84 0.72
CA SER A 23 16.03 -9.79 -0.22
C SER A 23 16.85 -8.65 0.40
N GLN A 24 17.13 -8.69 1.70
CA GLN A 24 17.92 -7.67 2.36
C GLN A 24 19.39 -7.71 1.89
N PRO A 25 20.08 -6.54 1.83
CA PRO A 25 21.48 -6.50 1.42
C PRO A 25 22.37 -7.48 2.21
N PRO A 26 23.39 -8.11 1.58
CA PRO A 26 24.33 -8.97 2.29
C PRO A 26 24.92 -8.28 3.53
N GLY A 27 24.94 -8.98 4.67
CA GLY A 27 25.46 -8.47 5.94
C GLY A 27 24.48 -7.61 6.77
N SER A 28 23.26 -7.38 6.31
CA SER A 28 22.26 -6.58 7.04
C SER A 28 21.54 -7.32 8.18
N VAL A 29 21.37 -8.64 8.05
CA VAL A 29 20.65 -9.50 9.02
C VAL A 29 21.62 -10.05 10.08
N MET A 30 22.71 -10.71 9.66
CA MET A 30 23.78 -11.24 10.52
C MET A 30 23.26 -11.97 11.77
N GLY A 31 22.32 -12.90 11.59
CA GLY A 31 21.72 -13.69 12.67
C GLY A 31 20.72 -12.96 13.56
N THR A 32 20.40 -11.69 13.27
CA THR A 32 19.50 -10.88 14.11
C THR A 32 18.35 -10.29 13.30
N LEU A 33 17.13 -10.39 13.83
CA LEU A 33 15.95 -9.71 13.29
C LEU A 33 15.29 -8.89 14.39
N ARG A 34 15.15 -7.59 14.13
CA ARG A 34 14.30 -6.70 14.92
C ARG A 34 13.31 -6.04 13.99
N SER A 35 12.04 -6.39 14.12
CA SER A 35 10.96 -5.88 13.28
C SER A 35 9.77 -5.44 14.13
N THR A 36 9.06 -4.42 13.66
CA THR A 36 7.80 -3.98 14.27
C THR A 36 6.64 -4.80 13.73
N GLU A 37 5.96 -5.54 14.61
CA GLU A 37 4.65 -6.13 14.27
C GLU A 37 3.56 -5.06 14.33
N GLN A 38 2.80 -4.95 13.25
CA GLN A 38 1.68 -4.01 13.19
C GLN A 38 0.48 -4.59 13.93
N GLY A 39 -0.25 -3.74 14.67
CA GLY A 39 -1.36 -4.17 15.53
C GLY A 39 -2.45 -4.91 14.74
N GLU A 40 -2.75 -4.40 13.54
CA GLU A 40 -3.69 -4.99 12.59
C GLU A 40 -3.30 -6.40 12.10
N MET A 41 -2.03 -6.80 12.27
CA MET A 41 -1.52 -8.11 11.86
C MET A 41 -1.30 -9.08 13.02
N VAL A 42 -1.33 -8.61 14.28
CA VAL A 42 -1.04 -9.45 15.45
C VAL A 42 -1.99 -10.65 15.51
N GLN A 43 -3.29 -10.42 15.36
CA GLN A 43 -4.28 -11.50 15.37
C GLN A 43 -4.04 -12.50 14.23
N ALA A 44 -3.69 -12.01 13.03
CA ALA A 44 -3.47 -12.87 11.87
C ALA A 44 -2.21 -13.73 11.99
N LYS A 45 -1.17 -13.24 12.67
CA LYS A 45 0.13 -13.91 12.82
C LYS A 45 0.26 -14.73 14.10
N PHE A 46 -0.36 -14.30 15.20
CA PHE A 46 -0.15 -14.84 16.54
C PHE A 46 -1.45 -15.19 17.27
N GLY A 47 -2.62 -14.99 16.66
CA GLY A 47 -3.91 -15.23 17.33
C GLY A 47 -4.22 -16.70 17.60
N LEU A 48 -3.54 -17.64 16.91
CA LEU A 48 -3.65 -19.07 17.16
C LEU A 48 -2.26 -19.67 17.40
N PRO A 49 -2.09 -20.60 18.35
CA PRO A 49 -0.78 -21.18 18.68
C PRO A 49 -0.04 -21.78 17.47
N HIS A 50 -0.73 -22.55 16.62
CA HIS A 50 -0.12 -23.15 15.44
C HIS A 50 0.33 -22.09 14.41
N THR A 51 -0.46 -21.02 14.22
CA THR A 51 -0.09 -19.90 13.35
C THR A 51 1.10 -19.13 13.90
N ALA A 52 1.15 -18.92 15.22
CA ALA A 52 2.27 -18.28 15.89
C ALA A 52 3.57 -19.07 15.70
N VAL A 53 3.54 -20.40 15.91
CA VAL A 53 4.70 -21.28 15.69
C VAL A 53 5.16 -21.20 14.24
N ARG A 54 4.24 -21.27 13.28
CA ARG A 54 4.57 -21.13 11.85
C ARG A 54 5.19 -19.77 11.53
N GLN A 55 4.71 -18.70 12.16
CA GLN A 55 5.28 -17.37 11.96
C GLN A 55 6.70 -17.26 12.49
N LEU A 56 6.97 -17.84 13.67
CA LEU A 56 8.32 -17.90 14.25
C LEU A 56 9.25 -18.77 13.40
N GLU A 57 8.77 -19.89 12.88
CA GLU A 57 9.51 -20.76 11.95
C GLU A 57 9.93 -19.99 10.69
N ILE A 58 9.01 -19.20 10.10
CA ILE A 58 9.30 -18.35 8.94
C ILE A 58 10.40 -17.34 9.27
N TYR A 59 10.33 -16.67 10.43
CA TYR A 59 11.36 -15.70 10.83
C TYR A 59 12.71 -16.36 11.05
N THR A 60 12.75 -17.43 11.83
CA THR A 60 14.00 -18.14 12.12
C THR A 60 14.63 -18.67 10.84
N THR A 61 13.86 -19.32 9.97
CA THR A 61 14.36 -19.86 8.71
C THR A 61 14.86 -18.76 7.78
N ALA A 62 14.12 -17.66 7.65
CA ALA A 62 14.53 -16.54 6.80
C ALA A 62 15.80 -15.85 7.33
N VAL A 63 15.95 -15.71 8.64
CA VAL A 63 17.15 -15.12 9.25
C VAL A 63 18.37 -16.02 9.03
N LEU A 64 18.22 -17.33 9.28
CA LEU A 64 19.29 -18.30 9.09
C LEU A 64 19.75 -18.32 7.63
N LEU A 65 18.81 -18.45 6.68
CA LEU A 65 19.15 -18.48 5.27
C LEU A 65 19.74 -17.17 4.78
N ALA A 66 19.22 -16.01 5.18
CA ALA A 66 19.78 -14.71 4.78
C ALA A 66 21.21 -14.49 5.34
N THR A 67 21.51 -15.13 6.47
CA THR A 67 22.84 -15.07 7.09
C THR A 67 23.83 -16.03 6.43
N LEU A 68 23.41 -17.26 6.12
CA LEU A 68 24.28 -18.31 5.58
C LEU A 68 24.40 -18.27 4.05
N LYS A 69 23.35 -17.79 3.36
CA LYS A 69 23.25 -17.70 1.92
C LYS A 69 22.66 -16.33 1.53
N PRO A 70 23.43 -15.24 1.69
CA PRO A 70 22.95 -13.91 1.36
C PRO A 70 22.56 -13.81 -0.11
N PRO A 71 21.62 -12.90 -0.48
CA PRO A 71 21.23 -12.73 -1.87
C PRO A 71 22.38 -12.23 -2.72
N GLU A 72 22.36 -12.60 -3.99
CA GLU A 72 23.33 -12.09 -4.95
C GLU A 72 23.19 -10.57 -5.09
N LEU A 73 24.34 -9.90 -5.24
CA LEU A 73 24.37 -8.49 -5.60
C LEU A 73 23.80 -8.33 -7.02
N PRO A 74 23.21 -7.17 -7.36
CA PRO A 74 22.76 -6.93 -8.73
C PRO A 74 23.91 -7.21 -9.70
N ARG A 75 23.63 -8.06 -10.70
CA ARG A 75 24.63 -8.62 -11.61
C ARG A 75 25.37 -7.55 -12.40
N GLU A 76 24.65 -6.47 -12.72
CA GLU A 76 25.14 -5.38 -13.55
C GLU A 76 25.00 -4.05 -12.81
N GLU A 77 26.01 -3.19 -12.91
CA GLU A 77 25.93 -1.79 -12.47
C GLU A 77 24.76 -1.05 -13.11
N LYS A 78 24.42 -1.42 -14.36
CA LYS A 78 23.26 -0.92 -15.09
C LYS A 78 21.95 -1.07 -14.31
N TRP A 79 21.76 -2.15 -13.54
CA TRP A 79 20.53 -2.32 -12.75
C TRP A 79 20.40 -1.29 -11.63
N ARG A 80 21.53 -0.83 -11.07
CA ARG A 80 21.55 0.25 -10.08
C ARG A 80 21.18 1.58 -10.74
N ASN A 81 21.77 1.87 -11.90
CA ASN A 81 21.46 3.09 -12.67
C ASN A 81 19.98 3.15 -13.07
N LEU A 82 19.39 2.01 -13.47
CA LEU A 82 17.95 1.92 -13.76
C LEU A 82 17.12 2.17 -12.50
N MET A 83 17.52 1.66 -11.33
CA MET A 83 16.83 1.95 -10.07
C MET A 83 16.93 3.41 -9.64
N ASP A 84 18.08 4.05 -9.87
CA ASP A 84 18.25 5.48 -9.59
C ASP A 84 17.31 6.30 -10.48
N GLU A 85 17.19 5.94 -11.76
CA GLU A 85 16.27 6.59 -12.69
C GLU A 85 14.79 6.37 -12.31
N ILE A 86 14.40 5.13 -11.99
CA ILE A 86 13.04 4.82 -11.51
C ILE A 86 12.74 5.65 -10.26
N SER A 87 13.69 5.73 -9.33
CA SER A 87 13.56 6.48 -8.07
C SER A 87 13.33 7.97 -8.34
N GLU A 88 14.12 8.59 -9.22
CA GLU A 88 14.00 10.00 -9.55
C GLU A 88 12.64 10.33 -10.19
N ILE A 89 12.24 9.56 -11.21
CA ILE A 89 10.96 9.76 -11.91
C ILE A 89 9.77 9.51 -10.97
N SER A 90 9.81 8.42 -10.18
CA SER A 90 8.74 8.07 -9.24
C SER A 90 8.58 9.12 -8.15
N CYS A 91 9.70 9.60 -7.59
CA CYS A 91 9.70 10.64 -6.55
C CYS A 91 9.14 11.95 -7.09
N LYS A 92 9.54 12.34 -8.31
CA LYS A 92 9.01 13.56 -8.96
C LYS A 92 7.50 13.47 -9.18
N SER A 93 7.00 12.38 -9.76
CA SER A 93 5.56 12.15 -9.99
C SER A 93 4.75 12.13 -8.69
N TYR A 94 5.28 11.48 -7.64
CA TYR A 94 4.64 11.50 -6.33
C TYR A 94 4.57 12.92 -5.76
N ARG A 95 5.67 13.68 -5.83
CA ARG A 95 5.74 15.03 -5.26
C ARG A 95 4.90 16.04 -6.02
N SER A 96 4.90 15.96 -7.34
CA SER A 96 4.09 16.84 -8.18
C SER A 96 2.60 16.69 -7.85
N THR A 97 2.17 15.46 -7.57
CA THR A 97 0.78 15.17 -7.19
C THR A 97 0.49 15.55 -5.74
N VAL A 98 1.32 15.12 -4.79
CA VAL A 98 0.97 15.20 -3.36
C VAL A 98 1.32 16.56 -2.73
N TYR A 99 2.38 17.21 -3.19
CA TYR A 99 2.89 18.45 -2.59
C TYR A 99 2.74 19.68 -3.48
N GLU A 100 2.79 19.52 -4.81
CA GLU A 100 2.81 20.66 -5.74
C GLU A 100 1.42 20.94 -6.33
N ASN A 101 0.56 19.94 -6.48
CA ASN A 101 -0.80 20.13 -6.96
C ASN A 101 -1.67 20.82 -5.89
N PRO A 102 -2.19 22.03 -6.15
CA PRO A 102 -2.96 22.80 -5.17
C PRO A 102 -4.30 22.15 -4.79
N GLU A 103 -4.87 21.33 -5.68
CA GLU A 103 -6.17 20.68 -5.46
C GLU A 103 -6.04 19.41 -4.60
N PHE A 104 -4.83 18.86 -4.46
CA PHE A 104 -4.63 17.54 -3.86
C PHE A 104 -5.11 17.46 -2.42
N LEU A 105 -4.81 18.48 -1.61
CA LEU A 105 -5.18 18.46 -0.19
C LEU A 105 -6.70 18.49 -0.01
N ALA A 106 -7.41 19.33 -0.76
CA ALA A 106 -8.87 19.39 -0.73
C ALA A 106 -9.48 18.08 -1.25
N TYR A 107 -8.95 17.54 -2.35
CA TYR A 107 -9.36 16.24 -2.88
C TYR A 107 -9.16 15.12 -1.86
N PHE A 108 -8.02 15.07 -1.16
CA PHE A 108 -7.76 14.09 -0.11
C PHE A 108 -8.79 14.15 1.03
N HIS A 109 -9.18 15.34 1.46
CA HIS A 109 -10.19 15.52 2.51
C HIS A 109 -11.59 15.10 2.05
N GLU A 110 -11.95 15.36 0.80
CA GLU A 110 -13.26 15.00 0.25
C GLU A 110 -13.36 13.51 -0.11
N ALA A 111 -12.36 12.98 -0.81
CA ALA A 111 -12.39 11.61 -1.34
C ALA A 111 -12.17 10.54 -0.26
N THR A 112 -11.63 10.90 0.90
CA THR A 112 -11.30 9.94 1.98
C THR A 112 -11.98 10.30 3.30
N PRO A 113 -12.17 9.34 4.23
CA PRO A 113 -12.73 9.62 5.56
C PRO A 113 -11.70 10.26 6.53
N GLN A 114 -10.68 10.96 6.03
CA GLN A 114 -9.56 11.40 6.87
C GLN A 114 -10.00 12.35 7.99
N ALA A 115 -10.91 13.29 7.69
CA ALA A 115 -11.38 14.25 8.68
C ALA A 115 -12.09 13.50 9.82
N GLU A 116 -12.92 12.54 9.46
CA GLU A 116 -13.71 11.73 10.37
C GLU A 116 -12.82 10.86 11.26
N LEU A 117 -11.73 10.29 10.73
CA LEU A 117 -10.76 9.51 11.53
C LEU A 117 -10.18 10.27 12.72
N GLY A 118 -10.13 11.61 12.67
CA GLY A 118 -9.66 12.43 13.78
C GLY A 118 -10.63 12.48 14.96
N PHE A 119 -11.94 12.35 14.70
CA PHE A 119 -13.00 12.35 15.72
C PHE A 119 -13.23 10.97 16.31
N LEU A 120 -12.79 9.93 15.62
CA LEU A 120 -12.94 8.56 16.07
C LEU A 120 -11.79 8.21 17.01
N ASN A 121 -12.11 7.75 18.23
CA ASN A 121 -11.15 7.30 19.25
C ASN A 121 -10.46 5.96 18.87
N ILE A 122 -10.12 5.77 17.58
CA ILE A 122 -9.51 4.55 17.02
C ILE A 122 -7.99 4.50 17.33
N GLY A 123 -7.36 5.64 17.64
CA GLY A 123 -5.95 5.72 17.97
C GLY A 123 -5.67 6.52 19.24
N SER A 124 -4.75 6.06 20.08
CA SER A 124 -4.30 6.76 21.31
C SER A 124 -3.48 8.02 21.05
N ARG A 125 -3.23 8.36 19.78
CA ARG A 125 -2.32 9.43 19.38
C ARG A 125 -3.00 10.39 18.39
N PRO A 126 -2.77 11.71 18.50
CA PRO A 126 -3.33 12.69 17.58
C PRO A 126 -2.87 12.43 16.15
N THR A 127 -3.75 12.68 15.19
CA THR A 127 -3.54 12.41 13.75
C THR A 127 -2.49 13.34 13.11
N ARG A 128 -2.28 14.53 13.69
CA ARG A 128 -1.28 15.54 13.25
C ARG A 128 -0.23 15.83 14.32
N ARG A 129 0.93 16.37 13.90
CA ARG A 129 2.02 16.80 14.80
C ARG A 129 1.91 18.28 15.24
N LYS A 130 1.22 19.14 14.48
CA LYS A 130 0.92 20.58 14.74
C LYS A 130 -0.39 21.00 14.03
N SER A 131 -0.91 22.20 14.30
CA SER A 131 -2.17 22.75 13.72
C SER A 131 -2.13 23.12 12.22
N SER A 132 -0.99 22.94 11.54
CA SER A 132 -0.86 23.19 10.10
C SER A 132 -1.63 22.16 9.27
N THR A 133 -2.24 22.62 8.17
CA THR A 133 -3.13 21.86 7.28
C THR A 133 -2.40 21.05 6.21
N GLY A 134 -1.11 21.28 5.97
CA GLY A 134 -0.36 20.62 4.90
C GLY A 134 -0.11 19.12 5.11
N ILE A 135 -0.02 18.37 4.01
CA ILE A 135 0.20 16.91 4.01
C ILE A 135 1.50 16.50 4.71
N GLY A 136 2.54 17.34 4.67
CA GLY A 136 3.83 17.10 5.35
C GLY A 136 3.75 17.01 6.88
N HIS A 137 2.62 17.39 7.49
CA HIS A 137 2.40 17.26 8.93
C HIS A 137 1.46 16.11 9.31
N LEU A 138 0.87 15.42 8.31
CA LEU A 138 0.06 14.24 8.52
C LEU A 138 0.97 13.06 8.89
N ARG A 139 0.56 12.26 9.88
CA ARG A 139 1.30 11.06 10.26
C ARG A 139 1.07 9.95 9.24
N ALA A 140 2.06 9.07 9.09
CA ALA A 140 2.01 7.97 8.13
C ALA A 140 0.81 7.02 8.32
N ILE A 141 0.37 6.79 9.56
CA ILE A 141 -0.78 5.91 9.83
C ILE A 141 -2.08 6.53 9.28
N PRO A 142 -2.51 7.74 9.68
CA PRO A 142 -3.66 8.41 9.06
C PRO A 142 -3.58 8.52 7.54
N TRP A 143 -2.38 8.76 7.00
CA TRP A 143 -2.17 8.83 5.55
C TRP A 143 -2.52 7.51 4.86
N VAL A 144 -1.89 6.40 5.26
CA VAL A 144 -2.15 5.09 4.67
C VAL A 144 -3.57 4.63 4.96
N PHE A 145 -4.05 4.85 6.17
CA PHE A 145 -5.35 4.35 6.62
C PHE A 145 -6.50 5.01 5.84
N ALA A 146 -6.46 6.33 5.64
CA ALA A 146 -7.49 7.05 4.88
C ALA A 146 -7.65 6.51 3.45
N TRP A 147 -6.55 6.29 2.74
CA TRP A 147 -6.60 5.71 1.38
C TRP A 147 -6.91 4.23 1.32
N THR A 148 -6.63 3.49 2.40
CA THR A 148 -7.03 2.09 2.51
C THR A 148 -8.54 1.95 2.61
N GLN A 149 -9.19 2.87 3.33
CA GLN A 149 -10.65 2.89 3.47
C GLN A 149 -11.37 3.02 2.13
N THR A 150 -10.83 3.82 1.20
CA THR A 150 -11.46 4.09 -0.10
C THR A 150 -11.11 3.08 -1.19
N ARG A 151 -10.39 2.01 -0.83
CA ARG A 151 -9.86 1.01 -1.77
C ARG A 151 -8.94 1.60 -2.83
N PHE A 152 -8.46 2.82 -2.65
CA PHE A 152 -7.58 3.45 -3.62
C PHE A 152 -6.11 3.22 -3.30
N VAL A 153 -5.75 3.05 -2.01
CA VAL A 153 -4.40 2.68 -1.54
C VAL A 153 -3.26 3.50 -2.16
N LEU A 154 -3.55 4.75 -2.55
CA LEU A 154 -2.68 5.70 -3.25
C LEU A 154 -1.22 5.74 -2.73
N PRO A 155 -0.96 5.78 -1.41
CA PRO A 155 0.40 5.94 -0.87
C PRO A 155 1.37 4.83 -1.24
N ALA A 156 0.85 3.68 -1.68
CA ALA A 156 1.64 2.48 -1.89
C ALA A 156 2.04 2.23 -3.34
N TRP A 157 1.43 2.95 -4.29
CA TRP A 157 1.68 2.73 -5.72
C TRP A 157 1.92 4.03 -6.51
N LEU A 158 1.52 5.20 -5.99
CA LEU A 158 1.71 6.47 -6.70
C LEU A 158 3.20 6.70 -7.04
N GLY A 159 3.48 7.03 -8.30
CA GLY A 159 4.82 7.21 -8.84
C GLY A 159 5.46 5.94 -9.39
N VAL A 160 5.06 4.73 -8.95
CA VAL A 160 5.63 3.47 -9.45
C VAL A 160 5.37 3.32 -10.95
N GLY A 161 4.14 3.55 -11.39
CA GLY A 161 3.78 3.49 -12.81
C GLY A 161 4.60 4.45 -13.64
N ALA A 162 4.78 5.69 -13.18
CA ALA A 162 5.60 6.70 -13.86
C ALA A 162 7.07 6.25 -13.99
N GLY A 163 7.68 5.76 -12.91
CA GLY A 163 9.06 5.28 -12.92
C GLY A 163 9.28 4.08 -13.85
N LEU A 164 8.44 3.05 -13.72
CA LEU A 164 8.53 1.86 -14.57
C LEU A 164 8.26 2.21 -16.05
N LYS A 165 7.22 3.00 -16.33
CA LYS A 165 6.87 3.42 -17.69
C LYS A 165 8.00 4.21 -18.33
N GLY A 166 8.58 5.18 -17.62
CA GLY A 166 9.65 6.03 -18.16
C GLY A 166 10.88 5.21 -18.59
N VAL A 167 11.26 4.20 -17.79
CA VAL A 167 12.37 3.30 -18.12
C VAL A 167 12.00 2.33 -19.26
N CYS A 168 10.76 1.82 -19.28
CA CYS A 168 10.28 0.98 -20.38
C CYS A 168 10.29 1.72 -21.72
N GLU A 169 9.87 2.98 -21.75
CA GLU A 169 9.83 3.82 -22.97
C GLU A 169 11.24 4.11 -23.53
N LYS A 170 12.28 4.06 -22.70
CA LYS A 170 13.69 4.12 -23.12
C LYS A 170 14.24 2.78 -23.65
N GLY A 171 13.40 1.75 -23.73
CA GLY A 171 13.77 0.43 -24.29
C GLY A 171 14.29 -0.57 -23.26
N HIS A 172 14.29 -0.26 -21.96
CA HIS A 172 14.88 -1.12 -20.92
C HIS A 172 13.91 -2.18 -20.35
N THR A 173 12.87 -2.55 -21.11
CA THR A 173 11.84 -3.48 -20.62
C THR A 173 12.41 -4.88 -20.32
N GLN A 174 13.38 -5.35 -21.12
CA GLN A 174 13.97 -6.69 -20.92
C GLN A 174 14.86 -6.72 -19.68
N GLU A 175 15.56 -5.63 -19.40
CA GLU A 175 16.37 -5.47 -18.21
C GLU A 175 15.51 -5.46 -16.95
N LEU A 176 14.36 -4.78 -16.96
CA LEU A 176 13.42 -4.83 -15.82
C LEU A 176 12.87 -6.25 -15.59
N LYS A 177 12.57 -6.99 -16.66
CA LYS A 177 12.18 -8.40 -16.57
C LYS A 177 13.31 -9.28 -16.00
N ALA A 178 14.55 -9.03 -16.40
CA ALA A 178 15.71 -9.73 -15.86
C ALA A 178 15.91 -9.39 -14.37
N MET A 179 15.81 -8.12 -13.99
CA MET A 179 15.84 -7.67 -12.59
C MET A 179 14.76 -8.38 -11.76
N TYR A 180 13.53 -8.53 -12.28
CA TYR A 180 12.47 -9.24 -11.56
C TYR A 180 12.78 -10.72 -11.34
N LYS A 181 13.41 -11.39 -12.30
CA LYS A 181 13.75 -12.82 -12.20
C LYS A 181 15.00 -13.09 -11.37
N GLU A 182 15.99 -12.21 -11.46
CA GLU A 182 17.35 -12.48 -10.97
C GLU A 182 17.72 -11.66 -9.73
N TRP A 183 17.01 -10.56 -9.44
CA TRP A 183 17.33 -9.68 -8.30
C TRP A 183 16.26 -9.75 -7.19
N PRO A 184 16.52 -10.45 -6.06
CA PRO A 184 15.52 -10.65 -5.00
C PRO A 184 14.94 -9.38 -4.41
N PHE A 185 15.72 -8.29 -4.35
CA PHE A 185 15.25 -6.98 -3.91
C PHE A 185 14.16 -6.44 -4.83
N PHE A 186 14.40 -6.46 -6.14
CA PHE A 186 13.46 -5.95 -7.12
C PHE A 186 12.22 -6.85 -7.21
N GLN A 187 12.41 -8.17 -7.24
CA GLN A 187 11.31 -9.14 -7.16
C GLN A 187 10.41 -8.88 -5.97
N SER A 188 10.98 -8.81 -4.76
CA SER A 188 10.22 -8.59 -3.53
C SER A 188 9.49 -7.24 -3.52
N THR A 189 10.04 -6.23 -4.18
CA THR A 189 9.43 -4.89 -4.29
C THR A 189 8.24 -4.92 -5.24
N ILE A 190 8.39 -5.53 -6.41
CA ILE A 190 7.31 -5.68 -7.40
C ILE A 190 6.19 -6.57 -6.84
N ASP A 191 6.52 -7.70 -6.20
CA ASP A 191 5.52 -8.59 -5.59
C ASP A 191 4.69 -7.88 -4.50
N LEU A 192 5.32 -6.99 -3.72
CA LEU A 192 4.63 -6.19 -2.72
C LEU A 192 3.65 -5.21 -3.39
N ILE A 193 4.10 -4.52 -4.44
CA ILE A 193 3.26 -3.58 -5.20
C ILE A 193 2.09 -4.34 -5.84
N GLU A 194 2.36 -5.49 -6.45
CA GLU A 194 1.36 -6.33 -7.12
C GLU A 194 0.26 -6.80 -6.16
N MET A 195 0.63 -7.21 -4.94
CA MET A 195 -0.32 -7.54 -3.87
C MET A 195 -1.21 -6.35 -3.50
N ILE A 196 -0.62 -5.15 -3.39
CA ILE A 196 -1.35 -3.94 -3.02
C ILE A 196 -2.31 -3.51 -4.11
N LEU A 197 -1.87 -3.56 -5.37
CA LEU A 197 -2.72 -3.31 -6.54
C LEU A 197 -3.89 -4.30 -6.57
N GLY A 198 -3.66 -5.57 -6.22
CA GLY A 198 -4.72 -6.58 -6.14
C GLY A 198 -5.80 -6.29 -5.08
N LYS A 199 -5.54 -5.39 -4.13
CA LYS A 199 -6.52 -4.92 -3.14
C LYS A 199 -7.23 -3.62 -3.54
N ALA A 200 -6.66 -2.89 -4.49
CA ALA A 200 -7.25 -1.66 -4.98
C ALA A 200 -8.54 -1.96 -5.76
N ASP A 201 -9.49 -1.05 -5.72
CA ASP A 201 -10.74 -1.17 -6.48
C ASP A 201 -11.10 0.20 -7.08
N ILE A 202 -10.95 0.29 -8.40
CA ILE A 202 -11.19 1.51 -9.18
C ILE A 202 -12.66 1.91 -9.17
N HIS A 203 -13.58 0.94 -9.16
CA HIS A 203 -15.02 1.20 -9.19
C HIS A 203 -15.48 1.76 -7.84
N ILE A 204 -14.99 1.17 -6.74
CA ILE A 204 -15.25 1.71 -5.41
C ILE A 204 -14.63 3.11 -5.28
N ALA A 205 -13.35 3.30 -5.60
CA ALA A 205 -12.71 4.62 -5.51
C ALA A 205 -13.44 5.68 -6.35
N LYS A 206 -13.89 5.32 -7.57
CA LYS A 206 -14.72 6.17 -8.41
C LYS A 206 -16.05 6.55 -7.73
N HIS A 207 -16.68 5.62 -7.03
CA HIS A 207 -17.94 5.89 -6.33
C HIS A 207 -17.76 6.87 -5.15
N TYR A 208 -16.65 6.79 -4.40
CA TYR A 208 -16.33 7.81 -3.38
C TYR A 208 -16.25 9.19 -4.04
N ASP A 209 -15.55 9.32 -5.17
CA ASP A 209 -15.43 10.60 -5.88
C ASP A 209 -16.77 11.14 -6.38
N GLU A 210 -17.56 10.31 -7.04
CA GLU A 210 -18.86 10.72 -7.62
C GLU A 210 -19.81 11.26 -6.56
N VAL A 211 -19.76 10.71 -5.34
CA VAL A 211 -20.69 11.05 -4.26
C VAL A 211 -20.15 12.14 -3.34
N LEU A 212 -18.84 12.13 -3.04
CA LEU A 212 -18.26 12.95 -1.97
C LEU A 212 -17.46 14.16 -2.48
N VAL A 213 -16.95 14.12 -3.71
CA VAL A 213 -16.16 15.20 -4.30
C VAL A 213 -17.11 16.08 -5.11
N SER A 214 -17.22 17.36 -4.73
CA SER A 214 -18.19 18.29 -5.31
C SER A 214 -17.62 19.13 -6.45
N ASP A 215 -16.33 19.43 -6.40
CA ASP A 215 -15.65 20.28 -7.39
C ASP A 215 -15.19 19.50 -8.63
N GLU A 216 -15.38 20.07 -9.80
CA GLU A 216 -15.08 19.44 -11.08
C GLU A 216 -13.58 19.22 -11.30
N LYS A 217 -12.72 20.15 -10.90
CA LYS A 217 -11.25 19.99 -11.00
C LYS A 217 -10.77 18.86 -10.11
N ARG A 218 -11.34 18.74 -8.91
CA ARG A 218 -11.02 17.63 -7.99
C ARG A 218 -11.50 16.28 -8.53
N ARG A 219 -12.65 16.23 -9.21
CA ARG A 219 -13.10 15.02 -9.92
C ARG A 219 -12.20 14.65 -11.08
N GLU A 220 -11.69 15.64 -11.81
CA GLU A 220 -10.70 15.42 -12.88
C GLU A 220 -9.40 14.84 -12.31
N LEU A 221 -8.87 15.41 -11.23
CA LEU A 221 -7.72 14.84 -10.50
C LEU A 221 -7.98 13.38 -10.08
N GLY A 222 -9.13 13.08 -9.51
CA GLY A 222 -9.48 11.70 -9.16
C GLY A 222 -9.53 10.77 -10.38
N ALA A 223 -10.01 11.25 -11.53
CA ALA A 223 -9.99 10.50 -12.78
C ALA A 223 -8.57 10.28 -13.32
N GLU A 224 -7.69 11.28 -13.22
CA GLU A 224 -6.26 11.17 -13.54
C GLU A 224 -5.58 10.10 -12.70
N LEU A 225 -5.76 10.16 -11.38
CA LEU A 225 -5.14 9.18 -10.48
C LEU A 225 -5.64 7.76 -10.76
N ARG A 226 -6.93 7.58 -11.09
CA ARG A 226 -7.45 6.25 -11.50
C ARG A 226 -6.84 5.75 -12.81
N ARG A 227 -6.57 6.64 -13.78
CA ARG A 227 -5.85 6.27 -15.01
C ARG A 227 -4.39 5.90 -14.72
N GLU A 228 -3.77 6.57 -13.76
CA GLU A 228 -2.41 6.26 -13.32
C GLU A 228 -2.33 4.91 -12.59
N LEU A 229 -3.33 4.56 -11.78
CA LEU A 229 -3.45 3.23 -11.17
C LEU A 229 -3.49 2.12 -12.22
N LEU A 230 -4.32 2.28 -13.26
CA LEU A 230 -4.39 1.33 -14.39
C LEU A 230 -3.06 1.24 -15.15
N THR A 231 -2.38 2.36 -15.32
CA THR A 231 -1.06 2.39 -15.96
C THR A 231 -0.03 1.66 -15.12
N THR A 232 -0.05 1.87 -13.81
CA THR A 232 0.83 1.21 -12.84
C THR A 232 0.62 -0.30 -12.86
N GLU A 233 -0.63 -0.77 -12.84
CA GLU A 233 -0.98 -2.19 -12.97
C GLU A 233 -0.41 -2.81 -14.25
N LYS A 234 -0.61 -2.16 -15.39
CA LYS A 234 -0.06 -2.63 -16.67
C LYS A 234 1.47 -2.72 -16.65
N CYS A 235 2.15 -1.70 -16.15
CA CYS A 235 3.61 -1.69 -16.06
C CYS A 235 4.13 -2.81 -15.14
N VAL A 236 3.48 -3.03 -13.99
CA VAL A 236 3.84 -4.10 -13.05
C VAL A 236 3.66 -5.48 -13.69
N LEU A 237 2.56 -5.71 -14.41
CA LEU A 237 2.32 -6.97 -15.14
C LEU A 237 3.33 -7.18 -16.27
N VAL A 238 3.71 -6.12 -17.00
CA VAL A 238 4.76 -6.19 -18.02
C VAL A 238 6.11 -6.57 -17.41
N VAL A 239 6.49 -5.97 -16.28
CA VAL A 239 7.78 -6.23 -15.62
C VAL A 239 7.84 -7.61 -14.98
N SER A 240 6.77 -8.01 -14.28
CA SER A 240 6.68 -9.34 -13.65
C SER A 240 6.54 -10.46 -14.68
N GLY A 241 5.91 -10.17 -15.83
CA GLY A 241 5.54 -11.16 -16.84
C GLY A 241 4.31 -11.97 -16.47
N HIS A 242 3.55 -11.55 -15.45
CA HIS A 242 2.28 -12.17 -15.07
C HIS A 242 1.12 -11.72 -15.97
N GLU A 243 0.12 -12.58 -16.15
CA GLU A 243 -1.13 -12.23 -16.82
C GLU A 243 -2.12 -11.56 -15.86
N LYS A 244 -2.01 -11.87 -14.57
CA LYS A 244 -2.91 -11.37 -13.53
C LYS A 244 -2.13 -11.05 -12.25
N LEU A 245 -2.61 -10.04 -11.51
CA LEU A 245 -2.00 -9.65 -10.25
C LEU A 245 -1.89 -10.82 -9.27
N SER A 246 -0.71 -10.94 -8.65
CA SER A 246 -0.31 -11.98 -7.69
C SER A 246 -0.41 -13.40 -8.25
N GLU A 247 -0.10 -13.60 -9.53
CA GLU A 247 -0.14 -14.93 -10.17
C GLU A 247 0.80 -15.94 -9.51
N ASN A 248 1.99 -15.48 -9.11
CA ASN A 248 2.96 -16.26 -8.36
C ASN A 248 2.48 -16.69 -6.94
N ASN A 249 1.37 -16.15 -6.45
CA ASN A 249 0.80 -16.49 -5.15
C ASN A 249 -0.73 -16.66 -5.20
N ARG A 250 -1.17 -17.75 -5.85
CA ARG A 250 -2.59 -18.11 -6.00
C ARG A 250 -3.37 -18.17 -4.68
N SER A 251 -2.73 -18.59 -3.58
CA SER A 251 -3.35 -18.65 -2.26
C SER A 251 -3.66 -17.27 -1.71
N LEU A 252 -2.72 -16.33 -1.80
CA LEU A 252 -2.91 -14.92 -1.43
C LEU A 252 -4.02 -14.29 -2.27
N ARG A 253 -3.99 -14.52 -3.58
CA ARG A 253 -5.01 -13.99 -4.49
C ARG A 253 -6.41 -14.47 -4.11
N ARG A 254 -6.61 -15.78 -3.93
CA ARG A 254 -7.90 -16.33 -3.48
C ARG A 254 -8.34 -15.74 -2.13
N LEU A 255 -7.39 -15.51 -1.22
CA LEU A 255 -7.67 -14.89 0.06
C LEU A 255 -8.17 -13.46 -0.09
N ILE A 256 -7.56 -12.66 -0.98
CA ILE A 256 -8.03 -11.30 -1.30
C ILE A 256 -9.43 -11.36 -1.93
N GLU A 257 -9.61 -12.17 -2.97
CA GLU A 257 -10.88 -12.34 -3.69
C GLU A 257 -12.03 -12.77 -2.75
N SER A 258 -11.76 -13.69 -1.81
CA SER A 258 -12.77 -14.17 -0.84
C SER A 258 -13.31 -13.09 0.09
N ARG A 259 -12.59 -11.97 0.27
CA ARG A 259 -13.01 -10.86 1.14
C ARG A 259 -13.83 -9.80 0.40
N LEU A 260 -13.75 -9.74 -0.93
CA LEU A 260 -14.42 -8.72 -1.74
C LEU A 260 -15.95 -8.68 -1.54
N PRO A 261 -16.68 -9.83 -1.46
CA PRO A 261 -18.13 -9.81 -1.23
C PRO A 261 -18.54 -9.16 0.09
N TYR A 262 -17.64 -9.13 1.09
CA TYR A 262 -17.90 -8.50 2.38
C TYR A 262 -17.43 -7.04 2.40
N LEU A 263 -16.29 -6.75 1.77
CA LEU A 263 -15.71 -5.40 1.70
C LEU A 263 -16.56 -4.45 0.88
N ASN A 264 -17.00 -4.87 -0.32
CA ASN A 264 -17.65 -3.98 -1.27
C ASN A 264 -18.95 -3.37 -0.71
N PRO A 265 -19.87 -4.13 -0.08
CA PRO A 265 -21.04 -3.53 0.58
C PRO A 265 -20.68 -2.55 1.70
N MET A 266 -19.65 -2.85 2.51
CA MET A 266 -19.20 -1.93 3.56
C MET A 266 -18.67 -0.62 3.00
N ASN A 267 -17.94 -0.67 1.88
CA ASN A 267 -17.48 0.52 1.17
C ASN A 267 -18.64 1.37 0.65
N LEU A 268 -19.62 0.75 -0.02
CA LEU A 268 -20.80 1.46 -0.53
C LEU A 268 -21.62 2.09 0.61
N LEU A 269 -21.78 1.37 1.72
CA LEU A 269 -22.44 1.88 2.92
C LEU A 269 -21.64 3.05 3.53
N GLN A 270 -20.31 2.95 3.59
CA GLN A 270 -19.46 4.02 4.12
C GLN A 270 -19.59 5.31 3.30
N VAL A 271 -19.69 5.21 1.97
CA VAL A 271 -19.90 6.39 1.10
C VAL A 271 -21.19 7.12 1.47
N GLU A 272 -22.29 6.39 1.61
CA GLU A 272 -23.59 6.99 1.98
C GLU A 272 -23.57 7.56 3.41
N ILE A 273 -22.93 6.87 4.36
CA ILE A 273 -22.75 7.37 5.73
C ILE A 273 -21.96 8.69 5.72
N LEU A 274 -20.83 8.75 5.00
CA LEU A 274 -20.00 9.95 4.93
C LEU A 274 -20.77 11.13 4.30
N LYS A 275 -21.52 10.88 3.22
CA LYS A 275 -22.33 11.91 2.58
C LYS A 275 -23.34 12.53 3.55
N ARG A 276 -24.06 11.69 4.30
CA ARG A 276 -25.06 12.15 5.28
C ARG A 276 -24.42 12.83 6.48
N LEU A 277 -23.36 12.23 7.02
CA LEU A 277 -22.66 12.75 8.20
C LEU A 277 -22.03 14.13 7.92
N ARG A 278 -21.51 14.37 6.71
CA ARG A 278 -20.98 15.69 6.32
C ARG A 278 -22.07 16.77 6.18
N SER A 279 -23.33 16.37 6.09
CA SER A 279 -24.49 17.27 6.06
C SER A 279 -25.15 17.43 7.44
N ASP A 280 -24.89 16.50 8.37
CA ASP A 280 -25.45 16.42 9.72
C ASP A 280 -24.40 15.80 10.67
N ASP A 281 -23.42 16.61 11.07
CA ASP A 281 -22.24 16.14 11.82
C ASP A 281 -22.63 15.60 13.21
N ASP A 282 -23.68 16.12 13.83
CA ASP A 282 -24.11 15.72 15.17
C ASP A 282 -24.86 14.38 15.22
N ASN A 283 -24.98 13.68 14.08
CA ASN A 283 -25.67 12.41 14.00
C ASN A 283 -24.85 11.25 14.61
N HIS A 284 -25.04 11.02 15.91
CA HIS A 284 -24.35 9.94 16.64
C HIS A 284 -24.54 8.55 16.04
N LYS A 285 -25.72 8.23 15.49
CA LYS A 285 -25.97 6.93 14.86
C LYS A 285 -25.13 6.72 13.60
N LEU A 286 -24.96 7.78 12.80
CA LEU A 286 -24.09 7.73 11.63
C LEU A 286 -22.61 7.66 12.01
N ARG A 287 -22.20 8.32 13.09
CA ARG A 287 -20.83 8.18 13.63
C ARG A 287 -20.53 6.75 14.07
N ASP A 288 -21.46 6.09 14.76
CA ASP A 288 -21.31 4.67 15.14
C ASP A 288 -21.29 3.74 13.93
N ALA A 289 -22.15 3.96 12.94
CA ALA A 289 -22.14 3.21 11.70
C ALA A 289 -20.82 3.40 10.93
N LEU A 290 -20.26 4.62 10.94
CA LEU A 290 -18.97 4.92 10.33
C LEU A 290 -17.84 4.16 11.04
N LEU A 291 -17.85 4.10 12.37
CA LEU A 291 -16.89 3.31 13.15
C LEU A 291 -16.90 1.83 12.75
N ILE A 292 -18.10 1.26 12.60
CA ILE A 292 -18.27 -0.15 12.21
C ILE A 292 -17.71 -0.39 10.81
N THR A 293 -18.05 0.47 9.84
CA THR A 293 -17.52 0.32 8.47
C THR A 293 -16.02 0.49 8.41
N ILE A 294 -15.45 1.46 9.15
CA ILE A 294 -14.00 1.67 9.22
C ILE A 294 -13.27 0.44 9.75
N ASN A 295 -13.75 -0.12 10.86
CA ASN A 295 -13.16 -1.31 11.46
C ASN A 295 -13.31 -2.53 10.55
N GLY A 296 -14.48 -2.71 9.93
CA GLY A 296 -14.74 -3.81 9.00
C GLY A 296 -13.83 -3.76 7.76
N ILE A 297 -13.70 -2.58 7.14
CA ILE A 297 -12.82 -2.38 5.98
C ILE A 297 -11.36 -2.58 6.37
N ALA A 298 -10.92 -2.04 7.51
CA ALA A 298 -9.55 -2.25 7.99
C ALA A 298 -9.24 -3.74 8.23
N ALA A 299 -10.17 -4.49 8.83
CA ALA A 299 -10.02 -5.91 9.09
C ALA A 299 -9.97 -6.75 7.81
N GLY A 300 -10.73 -6.35 6.78
CA GLY A 300 -10.74 -7.03 5.48
C GLY A 300 -9.52 -6.69 4.60
N MET A 301 -9.11 -5.41 4.57
CA MET A 301 -7.96 -4.95 3.79
C MET A 301 -6.63 -5.43 4.37
N ARG A 302 -6.50 -5.43 5.70
CA ARG A 302 -5.24 -5.68 6.40
C ARG A 302 -4.11 -4.82 5.80
N ASN A 303 -2.93 -5.40 5.62
CA ASN A 303 -1.67 -4.73 5.29
C ASN A 303 -1.33 -4.65 3.80
#